data_AF-A0A7J2URD7-F1
#
_entry.id   AF-A0A7J2URD7-F1
#
_cell.length_a   1.000
_cell.length_b   1.000
_cell.length_c   1.000
_cell.angle_alpha   90.00
_cell.angle_beta   90.00
_cell.angle_gamma   90.00
#
_symmetry.space_group_name_H-M   'P 1'
#
loop_
_entity.id
_entity.type
_entity.pdbx_description
1 polymer ?
#
loop_
_entity_poly.entity_id
_entity_poly.type
_entity_poly.pdbx_seq_one_letter_code
_entity_poly.pdbx_strand_id
1 'polypeptide(L)'
;FADGSFDCVVSVTLLQNMPDPRRTVAEMKRVVRPGGLVIVTTLRKKHSLRELLGIVRSAGLLVRESGEIGEDVYCVCERPHHNG
;
A
#
# COMPACT_ATOMS: atom_id res chain seq x y z
N PHE A 1 2.74 -15.98 0.42
CA PHE A 1 3.45 -16.11 1.72
C PHE A 1 2.45 -16.36 2.85
N ALA A 2 2.89 -16.76 4.04
CA ALA A 2 2.02 -16.87 5.21
C ALA A 2 1.57 -15.47 5.70
N ASP A 3 0.47 -15.40 6.44
CA ASP A 3 0.00 -14.16 7.04
C ASP A 3 1.06 -13.61 8.00
N GLY A 4 1.28 -12.29 7.97
CA GLY A 4 2.19 -11.63 8.91
C GLY A 4 3.66 -12.05 8.84
N SER A 5 4.10 -12.62 7.72
CA SER A 5 5.50 -13.06 7.52
C SER A 5 6.52 -11.93 7.52
N PHE A 6 6.11 -10.68 7.27
CA PHE A 6 7.02 -9.55 7.08
C PHE A 6 6.71 -8.39 8.02
N ASP A 7 7.76 -7.71 8.49
CA ASP A 7 7.66 -6.43 9.19
C ASP A 7 7.27 -5.27 8.26
N CYS A 8 7.71 -5.34 7.00
CA CYS A 8 7.50 -4.31 6.00
C CYS A 8 7.43 -4.92 4.60
N VAL A 9 6.55 -4.38 3.74
CA VAL A 9 6.52 -4.62 2.30
C VAL A 9 6.62 -3.30 1.56
N VAL A 10 7.50 -3.26 0.55
CA VAL A 10 7.70 -2.11 -0.31
C VAL A 10 7.39 -2.50 -1.76
N SER A 11 6.62 -1.67 -2.45
CA SER A 11 6.32 -1.79 -3.87
C SER A 11 6.59 -0.46 -4.56
N VAL A 12 7.65 -0.43 -5.38
CA VAL A 12 8.04 0.75 -6.14
C VAL A 12 7.54 0.59 -7.58
N THR A 13 6.71 1.52 -8.05
CA THR A 13 6.20 1.58 -9.42
C THR A 13 5.69 0.25 -10.01
N LEU A 14 5.06 -0.59 -9.17
CA LEU A 14 4.50 -1.87 -9.59
C LEU A 14 3.00 -1.81 -9.86
N LEU A 15 2.24 -1.12 -9.00
CA LEU A 15 0.78 -1.23 -8.97
C LEU A 15 0.10 -0.83 -10.28
N GLN A 16 0.65 0.09 -11.05
CA GLN A 16 0.09 0.48 -12.35
C GLN A 16 0.13 -0.64 -13.42
N ASN A 17 0.92 -1.69 -13.19
CA ASN A 17 1.02 -2.84 -14.08
C ASN A 17 0.12 -3.99 -13.62
N MET A 18 -0.48 -3.90 -12.43
CA MET A 18 -1.31 -4.96 -11.88
C MET A 18 -2.74 -4.85 -12.42
N PRO A 19 -3.36 -5.98 -12.81
CA PRO A 19 -4.74 -5.97 -13.29
C PRO A 19 -5.74 -5.56 -12.20
N ASP A 20 -5.42 -5.86 -10.94
CA ASP A 20 -6.18 -5.40 -9.78
C ASP A 20 -5.22 -4.85 -8.70
N PRO A 21 -5.00 -3.53 -8.70
CA PRO A 21 -4.17 -2.87 -7.70
C PRO A 21 -4.71 -3.03 -6.27
N ARG A 22 -6.04 -3.11 -6.09
CA ARG A 22 -6.66 -3.22 -4.76
C ARG A 22 -6.41 -4.60 -4.16
N ARG A 23 -6.61 -5.66 -4.95
CA ARG A 23 -6.28 -7.03 -4.54
C ARG A 23 -4.79 -7.18 -4.26
N THR A 24 -3.95 -6.53 -5.05
CA THR A 24 -2.49 -6.52 -4.84
C THR A 24 -2.14 -5.92 -3.48
N VAL A 25 -2.67 -4.74 -3.14
CA VAL A 25 -2.42 -4.10 -1.83
C VAL A 25 -3.05 -4.90 -0.68
N ALA A 26 -4.20 -5.54 -0.88
CA ALA A 26 -4.79 -6.42 0.12
C ALA A 26 -3.88 -7.61 0.46
N GLU A 27 -3.24 -8.20 -0.55
CA GLU A 27 -2.26 -9.27 -0.36
C GLU A 27 -0.99 -8.75 0.35
N MET A 28 -0.50 -7.55 0.00
CA MET A 28 0.60 -6.90 0.72
C MET A 28 0.26 -6.72 2.20
N LYS A 29 -0.95 -6.24 2.52
CA LYS A 29 -1.44 -6.16 3.90
C LYS A 29 -1.47 -7.52 4.57
N ARG A 30 -1.97 -8.58 3.91
CA ARG A 30 -2.10 -9.92 4.50
C ARG A 30 -0.75 -10.46 4.98
N VAL A 31 0.29 -10.29 4.18
CA VAL A 31 1.63 -10.82 4.47
C VAL A 31 2.44 -9.95 5.44
N VAL A 32 2.06 -8.69 5.64
CA VAL A 32 2.68 -7.81 6.65
C VAL A 32 2.05 -8.04 8.02
N ARG A 33 2.82 -8.16 9.10
CA ARG A 33 2.27 -8.37 10.45
C ARG A 33 1.44 -7.16 10.92
N PRO A 34 0.49 -7.34 11.87
CA PRO A 34 -0.17 -6.19 12.51
C PRO A 34 0.86 -5.20 13.09
N GLY A 35 0.63 -3.91 12.86
CA GLY A 35 1.59 -2.83 13.18
C GLY A 35 2.77 -2.70 12.22
N GLY A 36 2.89 -3.58 11.22
CA GLY A 36 3.92 -3.51 10.18
C GLY A 36 3.56 -2.55 9.05
N LEU A 37 4.55 -2.23 8.21
CA LEU A 37 4.43 -1.18 7.18
C LEU A 37 4.18 -1.74 5.77
N VAL A 38 3.39 -1.00 5.00
CA VAL A 38 3.21 -1.18 3.55
C VAL A 38 3.52 0.15 2.88
N ILE A 39 4.57 0.18 2.07
CA ILE A 39 5.00 1.37 1.32
C ILE A 39 4.77 1.12 -0.16
N VAL A 40 4.00 2.00 -0.80
CA VAL A 40 3.66 1.88 -2.22
C VAL A 40 3.95 3.17 -2.94
N THR A 41 4.58 3.07 -4.13
CA THR A 41 4.68 4.16 -5.08
C THR A 41 4.08 3.79 -6.43
N THR A 42 3.53 4.78 -7.13
CA THR A 42 3.04 4.64 -8.50
C THR A 42 3.31 5.89 -9.31
N LEU A 43 3.50 5.73 -10.62
CA LEU A 43 3.67 6.85 -11.53
C LEU A 43 2.43 7.76 -11.54
N ARG A 44 2.62 9.08 -11.37
CA ARG A 44 1.55 10.10 -11.36
C ARG A 44 0.68 10.10 -12.61
N LYS A 45 1.28 9.77 -13.76
CA LYS A 45 0.55 9.64 -15.03
C LYS A 45 -0.40 8.44 -15.09
N LYS A 46 -0.34 7.53 -14.11
CA LYS A 46 -1.17 6.33 -14.01
C LYS A 46 -2.14 6.39 -12.84
N HIS A 47 -1.71 6.93 -11.71
CA HIS A 47 -2.60 7.20 -10.58
C HIS A 47 -2.31 8.57 -9.98
N SER A 48 -3.36 9.31 -9.68
CA SER A 48 -3.31 10.46 -8.79
C SER A 48 -3.09 10.03 -7.33
N LEU A 49 -2.64 10.96 -6.48
CA LEU A 49 -2.54 10.71 -5.04
C LEU A 49 -3.88 10.26 -4.44
N ARG A 50 -4.99 10.85 -4.89
CA ARG A 50 -6.34 10.50 -4.43
C ARG A 50 -6.70 9.05 -4.76
N GLU A 51 -6.38 8.58 -5.96
CA GLU A 51 -6.63 7.19 -6.36
C GLU A 51 -5.78 6.23 -5.54
N LEU A 52 -4.48 6.52 -5.35
CA LEU A 52 -3.61 5.68 -4.52
C LEU A 52 -4.11 5.61 -3.07
N LEU A 53 -4.51 6.74 -2.48
CA LEU A 53 -5.15 6.79 -1.15
C LEU A 53 -6.41 5.93 -1.11
N GLY A 54 -7.26 5.98 -2.15
CA GLY A 54 -8.46 5.15 -2.27
C GLY A 54 -8.15 3.66 -2.37
N ILE A 55 -7.08 3.27 -3.06
CA ILE A 55 -6.63 1.88 -3.16
C ILE A 55 -6.17 1.37 -1.79
N VAL A 56 -5.23 2.06 -1.13
CA VAL A 56 -4.68 1.59 0.15
C VAL A 56 -5.72 1.59 1.27
N ARG A 57 -6.62 2.59 1.31
CA ARG A 57 -7.71 2.63 2.29
C ARG A 57 -8.73 1.52 2.06
N SER A 58 -9.01 1.15 0.81
CA SER A 58 -9.92 0.02 0.53
C SER A 58 -9.38 -1.33 1.01
N ALA A 59 -8.06 -1.47 1.13
CA ALA A 59 -7.44 -2.63 1.77
C ALA A 59 -7.51 -2.56 3.32
N GLY A 60 -7.99 -1.45 3.89
CA GLY A 60 -8.03 -1.22 5.33
C GLY A 60 -6.65 -0.99 5.93
N LEU A 61 -5.75 -0.35 5.19
CA LEU A 61 -4.48 0.15 5.71
C LEU A 61 -4.66 1.57 6.28
N LEU A 62 -3.90 1.90 7.33
CA LEU A 62 -3.85 3.24 7.90
C LEU A 62 -2.75 4.04 7.22
N VAL A 63 -3.10 5.16 6.58
CA VAL A 63 -2.10 6.03 5.93
C VAL A 63 -1.39 6.85 7.01
N ARG A 64 -0.06 6.71 7.11
CA ARG A 64 0.80 7.47 8.02
C ARG A 64 1.36 8.72 7.33
N GLU A 65 1.76 8.56 6.08
CA GLU A 65 2.29 9.62 5.23
C GLU A 65 1.91 9.35 3.78
N SER A 66 1.71 10.41 3.00
CA SER A 66 1.47 10.30 1.57
C SER A 66 1.84 11.60 0.88
N GLY A 67 2.31 11.52 -0.35
CA GLY A 67 2.68 12.71 -1.10
C GLY A 67 3.08 12.40 -2.53
N GLU A 68 3.73 13.39 -3.14
CA GLU A 68 4.31 13.29 -4.48
C GLU A 68 5.81 13.51 -4.39
N ILE A 69 6.57 12.72 -5.13
CA ILE A 69 8.03 12.85 -5.22
C ILE A 69 8.48 12.55 -6.65
N GLY A 70 9.13 13.50 -7.30
CA GLY A 70 9.51 13.36 -8.71
C GLY A 70 8.29 13.05 -9.57
N GLU A 71 8.30 11.94 -10.31
CA GLU A 71 7.18 11.48 -11.14
C GLU A 71 6.17 10.56 -10.42
N ASP A 72 6.41 10.26 -9.15
CA ASP A 72 5.64 9.30 -8.37
C ASP A 72 4.70 9.96 -7.37
N VAL A 73 3.60 9.27 -7.07
CA VAL A 73 2.84 9.41 -5.83
C VAL A 73 3.16 8.24 -4.92
N TYR A 74 3.17 8.49 -3.61
CA TYR A 74 3.47 7.47 -2.62
C TYR A 74 2.49 7.46 -1.45
N CYS A 75 2.39 6.31 -0.79
CA CYS A 75 1.76 6.16 0.51
C CYS A 75 2.64 5.28 1.40
N VAL A 76 2.94 5.77 2.61
CA VAL A 76 3.46 4.98 3.73
C VAL A 76 2.27 4.61 4.60
N CYS A 77 1.98 3.33 4.69
CA CYS A 77 0.83 2.82 5.41
C CYS A 77 1.24 1.84 6.49
N GLU A 78 0.40 1.70 7.50
CA GLU A 78 0.51 0.70 8.56
C GLU A 78 -0.66 -0.27 8.49
N ARG A 79 -0.39 -1.56 8.69
CA ARG A 79 -1.45 -2.55 8.94
C ARG A 79 -2.00 -2.32 10.35
N PRO A 80 -3.31 -2.06 10.52
CA PRO A 80 -3.90 -1.92 11.85
C PRO A 80 -3.62 -3.16 12.72
N HIS A 81 -3.46 -2.94 14.02
CA HIS A 81 -3.64 -4.01 15.00
C HIS A 81 -5.08 -4.51 14.92
N HIS A 82 -5.29 -5.84 14.96
CA HIS A 82 -6.63 -6.36 15.19
C HIS A 82 -7.00 -5.99 16.62
N ASN A 83 -7.93 -5.05 16.81
CA ASN A 83 -8.61 -4.93 18.10
C ASN A 83 -9.39 -6.25 18.27
N GLY A 84 -9.01 -7.02 19.30
CA GLY A 84 -9.84 -8.11 19.79
C GLY A 84 -11.19 -7.60 20.26
#